data_AF-A0A7V4IVY0-F1
#
_entry.id   AF-A0A7V4IVY0-F1
#
_cell.length_a   1.000
_cell.length_b   1.000
_cell.length_c   1.000
_cell.angle_alpha   90.00
_cell.angle_beta   90.00
_cell.angle_gamma   90.00
#
_symmetry.space_group_name_H-M   'P 1'
#
loop_
_entity.id
_entity.type
_entity.pdbx_description
1 polymer ?
#
loop_
_entity_poly.entity_id
_entity_poly.type
_entity_poly.pdbx_seq_one_letter_code
_entity_poly.pdbx_strand_id
1 'polypeptide(L)'
;MTEDSEQRQLRLEKLQKLRAEGMDPYRLERYDRTRTAAEVLRRAEEIAQEGHDLKCDEGRAAFYGSAEQSTHVDRLCGRVTRIRLMGKALFADVRDETGQIQAY
;
A
#
# COMPACT_ATOMS: atom_id res chain seq x y z
N MET A 1 -31.82 10.92 -13.91
CA MET A 1 -30.79 10.76 -12.85
C MET A 1 -29.52 10.37 -13.56
N THR A 2 -28.43 11.12 -13.38
CA THR A 2 -27.13 10.86 -14.01
C THR A 2 -26.29 9.94 -13.13
N GLU A 3 -25.50 9.05 -13.73
CA GLU A 3 -24.62 8.09 -13.03
C GLU A 3 -23.71 8.77 -11.99
N ASP A 4 -23.20 9.96 -12.30
CA ASP A 4 -22.40 10.79 -11.37
C ASP A 4 -23.16 11.14 -10.07
N SER A 5 -24.49 11.32 -10.16
CA SER A 5 -25.33 11.62 -9.01
C SER A 5 -25.42 10.42 -8.07
N GLU A 6 -25.48 9.19 -8.61
CA GLU A 6 -25.58 7.96 -7.84
C GLU A 6 -24.25 7.66 -7.12
N GLN A 7 -23.13 7.78 -7.83
CA GLN A 7 -21.80 7.60 -7.25
C GLN A 7 -21.51 8.62 -6.13
N ARG A 8 -21.92 9.88 -6.33
CA ARG A 8 -21.79 10.92 -5.31
C ARG A 8 -22.63 10.57 -4.07
N GLN A 9 -23.88 10.16 -4.28
CA GLN A 9 -24.79 9.80 -3.19
C GLN A 9 -24.21 8.65 -2.36
N LEU A 10 -23.73 7.58 -3.00
CA LEU A 10 -23.10 6.44 -2.33
C LEU A 10 -21.85 6.85 -1.52
N ARG A 11 -21.03 7.78 -2.02
CA ARG A 11 -19.87 8.29 -1.29
C ARG A 11 -20.27 9.11 -0.06
N LEU A 12 -21.34 9.89 -0.15
CA LEU A 12 -21.87 10.67 0.98
C LEU A 12 -22.44 9.76 2.07
N GLU A 13 -23.15 8.70 1.70
CA GLU A 13 -23.66 7.71 2.64
C GLU A 13 -22.53 7.01 3.41
N LYS A 14 -21.46 6.62 2.71
CA LYS A 14 -20.25 6.07 3.36
C LYS A 14 -19.61 7.06 4.34
N LEU A 15 -19.53 8.34 3.96
CA LEU A 15 -19.00 9.38 4.83
C LEU A 15 -19.84 9.55 6.10
N GLN A 16 -21.17 9.55 5.97
CA GLN A 16 -22.08 9.63 7.12
C GLN A 16 -21.95 8.42 8.03
N LYS A 17 -21.85 7.21 7.46
CA LYS A 17 -21.63 5.99 8.23
C LYS A 17 -20.34 6.04 9.05
N LEU A 18 -19.22 6.43 8.44
CA LEU A 18 -17.92 6.56 9.13
C LEU A 18 -18.01 7.56 10.30
N ARG A 19 -18.67 8.71 10.08
CA ARG A 19 -18.88 9.71 11.13
C ARG A 19 -19.77 9.20 12.26
N ALA A 20 -20.81 8.42 11.95
CA ALA A 20 -21.68 7.80 12.96
C ALA A 20 -20.93 6.77 13.82
N GLU A 21 -19.93 6.10 13.25
CA GLU A 21 -19.00 5.21 13.95
C GLU A 21 -17.93 5.98 14.76
N GLY A 22 -17.96 7.31 14.76
CA GLY A 22 -17.01 8.17 15.47
C GLY A 22 -15.68 8.38 14.75
N MET A 23 -15.53 7.86 13.53
CA MET A 23 -14.33 8.02 12.71
C MET A 23 -14.56 9.12 11.65
N ASP A 24 -14.04 10.32 11.89
CA ASP A 24 -14.10 11.40 10.89
C ASP A 24 -12.89 11.35 9.95
N PRO A 25 -13.06 11.00 8.65
CA PRO A 25 -11.93 10.82 7.73
C PRO A 25 -11.16 12.11 7.41
N TYR A 26 -11.74 13.28 7.71
CA TYR A 26 -11.16 14.59 7.42
C TYR A 26 -10.76 15.35 8.68
N ARG A 27 -10.70 14.68 9.83
CA ARG A 27 -10.10 15.25 11.03
C ARG A 27 -8.64 15.60 10.73
N LEU A 28 -8.21 16.78 11.16
CA LEU A 28 -6.82 17.23 11.00
C LEU A 28 -5.91 16.41 11.91
N GLU A 29 -5.42 15.28 11.41
CA GLU A 29 -4.43 14.43 12.05
C GLU A 29 -3.17 14.34 11.17
N ARG A 30 -2.00 14.39 11.81
CA ARG A 30 -0.72 14.25 11.10
C ARG A 30 -0.37 12.76 11.01
N TYR A 31 -0.03 12.32 9.81
CA TYR A 31 0.55 11.00 9.59
C TYR A 31 2.06 11.13 9.37
N ASP A 32 2.84 10.55 10.29
CA ASP A 32 4.30 10.56 10.19
C ASP A 32 4.79 9.46 9.24
N ARG A 33 5.04 9.88 7.99
CA ARG A 33 5.64 9.03 6.93
C ARG A 33 7.13 8.82 7.18
N THR A 34 7.65 7.61 6.89
CA THR A 34 9.09 7.34 6.95
C THR A 34 9.77 7.47 5.59
N ARG A 35 9.10 7.05 4.51
CA ARG A 35 9.63 7.01 3.14
C ARG A 35 8.53 7.27 2.11
N THR A 36 8.96 7.63 0.91
CA THR A 36 8.13 7.73 -0.30
C THR A 36 8.11 6.40 -1.06
N ALA A 37 7.14 6.21 -1.95
CA ALA A 37 6.97 4.99 -2.73
C ALA A 37 8.22 4.67 -3.57
N ALA A 38 8.83 5.67 -4.21
CA ALA A 38 10.04 5.47 -4.99
C ALA A 38 11.24 5.03 -4.13
N GLU A 39 11.37 5.56 -2.91
CA GLU A 39 12.44 5.17 -1.98
C GLU A 39 12.26 3.73 -1.48
N VAL A 40 11.02 3.32 -1.21
CA VAL A 40 10.72 1.94 -0.80
C VAL A 40 11.05 0.97 -1.93
N LEU A 41 10.69 1.29 -3.16
CA LEU A 41 11.02 0.46 -4.33
C LEU A 41 12.53 0.35 -4.55
N ARG A 42 13.27 1.47 -4.51
CA ARG A 42 14.72 1.46 -4.65
C ARG A 42 15.41 0.61 -3.58
N ARG A 43 15.00 0.76 -2.33
CA ARG A 43 15.53 -0.05 -1.22
C ARG A 43 15.25 -1.55 -1.42
N ALA A 44 14.07 -1.89 -1.93
CA ALA A 44 13.72 -3.28 -2.23
C ALA A 44 14.60 -3.85 -3.35
N GLU A 45 14.93 -3.04 -4.37
CA GLU A 45 15.87 -3.42 -5.43
C GLU A 45 17.30 -3.62 -4.89
N GLU A 46 17.78 -2.72 -4.04
CA GLU A 46 19.10 -2.82 -3.38
C GLU A 46 19.22 -4.13 -2.57
N ILE A 47 18.22 -4.42 -1.73
CA ILE A 47 18.17 -5.67 -0.94
C ILE A 47 18.14 -6.90 -1.85
N ALA A 48 17.37 -6.84 -2.95
CA ALA A 48 17.31 -7.94 -3.91
C ALA A 48 18.64 -8.16 -4.64
N GLN A 49 19.39 -7.09 -4.91
CA GLN A 49 20.67 -7.13 -5.60
C GLN A 49 21.81 -7.63 -4.70
N GLU A 50 21.82 -7.21 -3.43
CA GLU A 50 22.70 -7.78 -2.40
C GLU A 50 22.48 -9.30 -2.23
N GLY A 51 21.24 -9.78 -2.39
CA GLY A 51 20.92 -11.21 -2.41
C GLY A 51 21.24 -11.93 -3.72
N HIS A 52 21.53 -11.21 -4.82
CA HIS A 52 21.78 -11.80 -6.14
C HIS A 52 23.22 -12.29 -6.32
N ASP A 53 24.19 -11.75 -5.57
CA ASP A 53 25.59 -12.20 -5.59
C ASP A 53 25.78 -13.61 -4.99
N LEU A 54 24.73 -14.21 -4.43
CA LEU A 54 24.71 -15.54 -3.80
C LEU A 54 24.15 -16.67 -4.69
N LYS A 55 23.94 -16.46 -6.00
CA LYS A 55 23.30 -17.50 -6.83
C LYS A 55 24.23 -18.64 -7.25
N CYS A 56 24.14 -19.75 -6.51
CA CYS A 56 24.19 -21.09 -7.10
C CYS A 56 22.81 -21.41 -7.73
N ASP A 57 22.80 -22.13 -8.85
CA ASP A 57 21.73 -22.26 -9.86
C ASP A 57 20.32 -22.78 -9.45
N GLU A 58 20.00 -22.95 -8.17
CA GLU A 58 18.65 -23.34 -7.68
C GLU A 58 17.90 -22.17 -7.01
N GLY A 59 18.40 -20.94 -7.22
CA GLY A 59 18.10 -19.73 -6.46
C GLY A 59 16.78 -18.99 -6.78
N ARG A 60 15.68 -19.68 -7.10
CA ARG A 60 14.33 -19.05 -7.15
C ARG A 60 13.47 -19.36 -5.92
N ALA A 61 13.77 -20.43 -5.20
CA ALA A 61 13.04 -20.85 -4.00
C ALA A 61 13.62 -20.27 -2.68
N ALA A 62 14.90 -19.90 -2.66
CA ALA A 62 15.60 -19.51 -1.43
C ALA A 62 15.25 -18.10 -0.90
N PHE A 63 14.71 -17.19 -1.73
CA PHE A 63 14.35 -15.84 -1.29
C PHE A 63 13.14 -15.83 -0.32
N TYR A 64 12.25 -16.81 -0.44
CA TYR A 64 11.11 -16.98 0.48
C TYR A 64 11.48 -17.71 1.79
N GLY A 65 12.74 -18.17 1.94
CA GLY A 65 13.11 -19.21 2.92
C GLY A 65 13.97 -18.81 4.12
N SER A 66 14.44 -17.56 4.25
CA SER A 66 15.20 -17.14 5.44
C SER A 66 14.63 -15.86 6.03
N ALA A 67 13.58 -16.04 6.84
CA ALA A 67 12.95 -15.00 7.65
C ALA A 67 13.81 -14.65 8.88
N GLU A 68 15.04 -14.21 8.67
CA GLU A 68 15.71 -13.28 9.58
C GLU A 68 15.68 -11.90 8.93
N GLN A 69 14.46 -11.49 8.61
CA GLN A 69 14.15 -10.18 8.06
C GLN A 69 14.38 -9.16 9.16
N SER A 70 15.40 -8.31 9.00
CA SER A 70 15.45 -7.04 9.72
C SER A 70 14.07 -6.40 9.58
N THR A 71 13.35 -6.28 10.70
CA THR A 71 11.96 -5.80 10.77
C THR A 71 11.92 -4.29 10.55
N HIS A 72 12.27 -3.89 9.34
CA HIS A 72 12.28 -2.50 8.93
C HIS A 72 10.86 -2.09 8.51
N VAL A 73 10.13 -1.47 9.44
CA VAL A 73 8.74 -1.03 9.23
C VAL A 73 8.74 0.34 8.55
N ASP A 74 8.32 0.36 7.28
CA ASP A 74 8.09 1.60 6.54
C ASP A 74 6.63 2.07 6.62
N ARG A 75 6.44 3.37 6.78
CA ARG A 75 5.14 4.06 6.81
C ARG A 75 5.04 4.96 5.60
N LEU A 76 4.02 4.72 4.78
CA LEU A 76 3.75 5.47 3.55
C LEU A 76 2.29 5.91 3.51
N CYS A 77 2.02 6.98 2.76
CA CYS A 77 0.68 7.48 2.55
C CYS A 77 0.51 7.92 1.09
N GLY A 78 -0.70 7.79 0.55
CA GLY A 78 -0.99 8.20 -0.82
C GLY A 78 -2.45 8.01 -1.19
N ARG A 79 -2.77 8.27 -2.46
CA ARG A 79 -4.10 8.08 -3.03
C ARG A 79 -4.26 6.64 -3.52
N VAL A 80 -5.33 6.00 -3.08
CA VAL A 80 -5.72 4.68 -3.61
C VAL A 80 -6.27 4.85 -5.03
N THR A 81 -5.65 4.21 -6.01
CA THR A 81 -6.03 4.31 -7.43
C THR A 81 -6.75 3.06 -7.93
N ARG A 82 -6.41 1.88 -7.39
CA ARG A 82 -7.03 0.61 -7.75
C ARG A 82 -7.18 -0.25 -6.51
N ILE A 83 -8.29 -0.98 -6.43
CA ILE A 83 -8.55 -1.97 -5.38
C ILE A 83 -9.02 -3.25 -6.06
N ARG A 84 -8.45 -4.39 -5.66
CA ARG A 84 -8.84 -5.73 -6.10
C ARG A 84 -9.12 -6.58 -4.87
N LEU A 85 -10.37 -6.99 -4.71
CA LEU A 85 -10.80 -7.86 -3.62
C LEU A 85 -10.75 -9.31 -4.08
N MET A 86 -10.03 -10.15 -3.34
CA MET A 86 -9.84 -11.57 -3.62
C MET A 86 -10.20 -12.39 -2.38
N GLY A 87 -11.48 -12.43 -2.04
CA GLY A 87 -11.99 -13.15 -0.86
C GLY A 87 -11.53 -12.51 0.44
N LYS A 88 -10.62 -13.19 1.16
CA LYS A 88 -10.05 -12.73 2.45
C LYS A 88 -8.82 -11.84 2.30
N ALA A 89 -8.39 -11.57 1.07
CA ALA A 89 -7.26 -10.71 0.77
C ALA A 89 -7.69 -9.53 -0.11
N LEU A 90 -6.98 -8.42 0.03
CA LEU A 90 -7.19 -7.22 -0.77
C LEU A 90 -5.85 -6.73 -1.28
N PHE A 91 -5.78 -6.40 -2.56
CA PHE A 91 -4.63 -5.73 -3.14
C PHE A 91 -5.04 -4.32 -3.55
N ALA A 92 -4.30 -3.33 -3.08
CA ALA A 92 -4.54 -1.93 -3.44
C ALA A 92 -3.30 -1.32 -4.09
N ASP A 93 -3.51 -0.44 -5.05
CA ASP A 93 -2.45 0.41 -5.57
C ASP A 93 -2.53 1.78 -4.89
N VAL A 94 -1.45 2.15 -4.20
CA VAL A 94 -1.31 3.44 -3.51
C VAL A 94 -0.31 4.30 -4.28
N ARG A 95 -0.73 5.51 -4.66
CA ARG A 95 0.08 6.48 -5.41
C ARG A 95 0.37 7.71 -4.57
N ASP A 96 1.64 8.02 -4.40
CA ASP A 96 2.11 9.27 -3.78
C ASP A 96 2.68 10.23 -4.85
N GLU A 97 3.39 11.27 -4.43
CA GLU A 97 4.03 12.23 -5.33
C GLU A 97 5.21 11.66 -6.13
N THR A 98 5.81 10.56 -5.68
CA THR A 98 7.02 9.97 -6.27
C THR A 98 6.74 8.78 -7.17
N GLY A 99 5.64 8.07 -6.93
CA GLY A 99 5.35 6.84 -7.64
C GLY A 99 4.13 6.10 -7.13
N GLN A 100 4.08 4.82 -7.45
CA GLN A 100 2.99 3.93 -7.09
C GLN A 100 3.56 2.64 -6.51
N ILE A 101 2.94 2.17 -5.43
CA ILE A 101 3.28 0.91 -4.77
C ILE A 101 2.02 0.06 -4.58
N GLN A 102 2.18 -1.26 -4.64
CA GLN A 102 1.10 -2.20 -4.37
C GLN A 102 1.11 -2.58 -2.88
N ALA A 103 -0.02 -2.38 -2.22
CA ALA A 103 -0.31 -2.86 -0.87
C ALA A 103 -1.06 -4.20 -0.93
N TYR A 104 -0.81 -5.05 0.06
CA TYR A 104 -1.48 -6.32 0.32
C TYR A 104 -1.98 -6.34 1.76
#